data_AF-A0A4Q2WY20-F1
#
_entry.id   AF-A0A4Q2WY20-F1
#
_cell.length_a   1.000
_cell.length_b   1.000
_cell.length_c   1.000
_cell.angle_alpha   90.00
_cell.angle_beta   90.00
_cell.angle_gamma   90.00
#
_symmetry.space_group_name_H-M   'P 1'
#
loop_
_entity.id
_entity.type
_entity.pdbx_description
1 polymer ?
#
loop_
_entity_poly.entity_id
_entity_poly.type
_entity_poly.pdbx_seq_one_letter_code
_entity_poly.pdbx_strand_id
1 'polypeptide(L)'
;MNESHDEQLERAQREIRAQAATLHQRPRQARVAPTAARGDERIEPRRLAYRIGELTDAHYRAFVDQSFHALLKRLPSEAEAAVQVAALAAGATKAEILGNLRWSPEGRRIGVHVAGLLPRYASAKLRRVPLLGYLLDFALTLAALPQLARHQRASDALLAAGDEAAAARNAALAARFAVAEAHAGSQFDLLQQRVDDLHGYAHGLRTALDELTRTLVDVDAATRARIGELADAGRQQSSRLDDLELVRRQLHRVIRWSDALDDAFAQVDAFALERERNDLVAAAAVAESVVAADAHRGVRNAVWAARLGEWLAPGARVLTLACDTDWPRALLAQGLEAIDPAPADDAQDASPRHGLARHADASLDGLAALAPAALLVDWTLPAFAAEARRVVRPGGALLFACAPEGVAVMHALRARPLPSLDIDLVAHVLATAGFVDVRRIDAADGSPALLAREAAR
;
A
#
# COMPACT_ATOMS: atom_id res chain seq x y z
N MET A 1 15.74 25.54 4.65
CA MET A 1 14.69 26.40 5.24
C MET A 1 14.05 27.17 4.09
N ASN A 2 12.97 26.63 3.54
CA ASN A 2 12.20 27.32 2.49
C ASN A 2 11.15 28.18 3.22
N GLU A 3 11.34 29.50 3.25
CA GLU A 3 10.22 30.42 3.51
C GLU A 3 9.11 30.04 2.52
N SER A 4 7.92 29.74 3.04
CA SER A 4 6.80 29.26 2.22
C SER A 4 6.43 30.35 1.21
N HIS A 5 6.11 29.96 -0.02
CA HIS A 5 5.67 30.88 -1.08
C HIS A 5 4.49 31.78 -0.61
N ASP A 6 3.70 31.31 0.36
CA ASP A 6 2.65 32.07 1.02
C ASP A 6 3.18 33.24 1.87
N GLU A 7 4.31 33.09 2.57
CA GLU A 7 4.91 34.17 3.37
C GLU A 7 5.44 35.31 2.48
N GLN A 8 5.94 34.98 1.28
CA GLN A 8 6.36 35.97 0.29
C GLN A 8 5.17 36.73 -0.30
N LEU A 9 4.06 36.03 -0.55
CA LEU A 9 2.81 36.64 -1.06
C LEU A 9 2.17 37.56 -0.02
N GLU A 10 2.19 37.18 1.25
CA GLU A 10 1.70 38.03 2.35
C GLU A 10 2.59 39.25 2.61
N ARG A 11 3.90 39.16 2.38
CA ARG A 11 4.80 40.32 2.41
C ARG A 11 4.47 41.29 1.28
N ALA A 12 4.35 40.80 0.04
CA ALA A 12 4.06 41.63 -1.12
C ALA A 12 2.69 42.34 -1.01
N GLN A 13 1.66 41.64 -0.54
CA GLN A 13 0.34 42.26 -0.33
C GLN A 13 0.35 43.34 0.76
N ARG A 14 1.11 43.15 1.84
CA ARG A 14 1.26 44.18 2.89
C ARG A 14 1.97 45.43 2.35
N GLU A 15 2.97 45.26 1.51
CA GLU A 15 3.74 46.35 0.93
C GLU A 15 2.92 47.16 -0.08
N ILE A 16 2.13 46.49 -0.93
CA ILE A 16 1.20 47.16 -1.88
C ILE A 16 0.13 47.95 -1.13
N ARG A 17 -0.47 47.40 -0.06
CA ARG A 17 -1.45 48.13 0.76
C ARG A 17 -0.83 49.34 1.45
N ALA A 18 0.42 49.23 1.92
CA ALA A 18 1.13 50.34 2.56
C ALA A 18 1.41 51.48 1.55
N GLN A 19 1.80 51.16 0.33
CA GLN A 19 2.03 52.16 -0.74
C GLN A 19 0.73 52.81 -1.23
N ALA A 20 -0.35 52.05 -1.35
CA ALA A 20 -1.66 52.59 -1.73
C ALA A 20 -2.18 53.59 -0.68
N ALA A 21 -1.95 53.33 0.61
CA ALA A 21 -2.32 54.24 1.70
C ALA A 21 -1.52 55.56 1.67
N THR A 22 -0.23 55.52 1.30
CA THR A 22 0.59 56.73 1.17
C THR A 22 0.15 57.60 -0.02
N LEU A 23 -0.33 57.00 -1.11
CA LEU A 23 -0.82 57.74 -2.27
C LEU A 23 -2.15 58.47 -2.01
N HIS A 24 -3.00 57.95 -1.11
CA HIS A 24 -4.24 58.62 -0.69
C HIS A 24 -4.02 59.78 0.29
N GLN A 25 -2.86 59.86 0.95
CA GLN A 25 -2.52 60.94 1.87
C GLN A 25 -1.83 62.13 1.19
N ARG A 26 -1.57 62.10 -0.12
CA ARG A 26 -1.05 63.28 -0.83
C ARG A 26 -2.14 64.37 -0.88
N PRO A 27 -1.95 65.52 -0.20
CA PRO A 27 -2.92 66.60 -0.27
C PRO A 27 -3.05 67.03 -1.73
N ARG A 28 -4.25 66.92 -2.29
CA ARG A 28 -4.60 67.48 -3.60
C ARG A 28 -4.18 68.94 -3.57
N GLN A 29 -3.10 69.28 -4.28
CA GLN A 29 -2.67 70.67 -4.44
C GLN A 29 -3.85 71.42 -5.04
N ALA A 30 -4.43 72.31 -4.24
CA ALA A 30 -5.49 73.19 -4.65
C ALA A 30 -5.00 73.97 -5.86
N ARG A 31 -5.60 73.67 -7.02
CA ARG A 31 -5.40 74.42 -8.24
C ARG A 31 -5.91 75.83 -7.95
N VAL A 32 -4.98 76.74 -7.64
CA VAL A 32 -5.26 78.17 -7.52
C VAL A 32 -5.79 78.62 -8.86
N ALA A 33 -7.10 78.83 -8.94
CA ALA A 33 -7.74 79.42 -10.09
C ALA A 33 -7.16 80.83 -10.28
N PRO A 34 -6.67 81.20 -11.47
CA PRO A 34 -6.20 82.54 -11.71
C PRO A 34 -7.38 83.49 -11.58
N THR A 35 -7.32 84.38 -10.59
CA THR A 35 -8.25 85.48 -10.39
C THR A 35 -8.08 86.48 -11.53
N ALA A 36 -8.72 86.21 -12.67
CA ALA A 36 -8.85 87.13 -13.78
C ALA A 36 -9.89 88.21 -13.41
N ALA A 37 -9.41 89.25 -12.73
CA ALA A 37 -10.18 90.46 -12.48
C ALA A 37 -10.14 91.39 -13.71
N ARG A 38 -11.32 91.93 -14.04
CA ARG A 38 -11.62 93.14 -14.84
C ARG A 38 -11.44 93.04 -16.37
N GLY A 39 -12.58 92.95 -17.06
CA GLY A 39 -12.66 93.11 -18.53
C GLY A 39 -14.05 92.83 -19.13
N ASP A 40 -14.99 92.26 -18.36
CA ASP A 40 -16.31 91.85 -18.87
C ASP A 40 -17.47 92.72 -18.32
N GLU A 41 -17.22 94.03 -18.12
CA GLU A 41 -18.34 95.00 -18.06
C GLU A 41 -18.95 95.11 -19.46
N ARG A 42 -19.79 94.12 -19.78
CA ARG A 42 -20.57 94.02 -21.01
C ARG A 42 -21.27 95.33 -21.26
N ILE A 43 -21.21 95.82 -22.50
CA ILE A 43 -22.00 96.98 -22.94
C ILE A 43 -23.46 96.73 -22.58
N GLU A 44 -23.98 97.49 -21.62
CA GLU A 44 -25.39 97.43 -21.29
C GLU A 44 -26.24 97.92 -22.49
N PRO A 45 -27.18 97.09 -22.99
CA PRO A 45 -27.98 97.44 -24.19
C PRO A 45 -28.77 98.75 -24.03
N ARG A 46 -29.17 99.08 -22.80
CA ARG A 46 -30.02 100.24 -22.48
C ARG A 46 -29.25 101.53 -22.21
N ARG A 47 -27.92 101.47 -22.05
CA ARG A 47 -27.12 102.66 -21.71
C ARG A 47 -26.96 103.56 -22.95
N LEU A 48 -27.28 104.84 -22.82
CA LEU A 48 -27.20 105.82 -23.92
C LEU A 48 -26.04 106.81 -23.78
N ALA A 49 -25.17 106.64 -22.78
CA ALA A 49 -24.03 107.52 -22.55
C ALA A 49 -22.77 106.71 -22.23
N TYR A 50 -21.75 106.81 -23.08
CA TYR A 50 -20.46 106.12 -22.91
C TYR A 50 -19.31 107.11 -22.86
N ARG A 51 -18.18 106.71 -22.27
CA ARG A 51 -16.91 107.41 -22.44
C ARG A 51 -16.14 106.77 -23.58
N ILE A 52 -15.36 107.56 -24.31
CA ILE A 52 -14.57 107.02 -25.44
C ILE A 52 -13.61 105.90 -24.99
N GLY A 53 -13.02 105.98 -23.79
CA GLY A 53 -12.13 104.94 -23.24
C GLY A 53 -12.80 103.57 -23.19
N GLU A 54 -14.02 103.51 -22.66
CA GLU A 54 -14.83 102.28 -22.51
C GLU A 54 -15.09 101.56 -23.85
N LEU A 55 -15.16 102.32 -24.95
CA LEU A 55 -15.39 101.76 -26.29
C LEU A 55 -14.09 101.44 -27.03
N THR A 56 -12.94 101.90 -26.55
CA THR A 56 -11.65 101.74 -27.24
C THR A 56 -10.75 100.65 -26.67
N ASP A 57 -11.16 99.96 -25.61
CA ASP A 57 -10.37 98.92 -24.96
C ASP A 57 -10.26 97.63 -25.80
N ALA A 58 -11.35 97.21 -26.48
CA ALA A 58 -11.26 96.07 -27.39
C ALA A 58 -10.39 96.39 -28.62
N HIS A 59 -9.87 95.35 -29.27
CA HIS A 59 -9.02 95.47 -30.46
C HIS A 59 -9.70 94.87 -31.70
N TYR A 60 -9.36 95.43 -32.87
CA TYR A 60 -9.69 94.88 -34.19
C TYR A 60 -11.19 94.53 -34.36
N ARG A 61 -11.51 93.27 -34.66
CA ARG A 61 -12.89 92.81 -34.87
C ARG A 61 -13.78 93.01 -33.64
N ALA A 62 -13.28 92.67 -32.46
CA ALA A 62 -14.02 92.84 -31.21
C ALA A 62 -14.37 94.31 -30.96
N PHE A 63 -13.48 95.24 -31.29
CA PHE A 63 -13.77 96.68 -31.23
C PHE A 63 -14.91 97.10 -32.17
N VAL A 64 -14.93 96.58 -33.40
CA VAL A 64 -15.99 96.89 -34.36
C VAL A 64 -17.33 96.38 -33.86
N ASP A 65 -17.39 95.11 -33.44
CA ASP A 65 -18.61 94.50 -32.92
C ASP A 65 -19.10 95.26 -31.67
N GLN A 66 -18.19 95.61 -30.75
CA GLN A 66 -18.46 96.42 -29.56
C GLN A 66 -18.99 97.82 -29.93
N SER A 67 -18.41 98.47 -30.93
CA SER A 67 -18.81 99.81 -31.39
C SER A 67 -20.23 99.83 -31.98
N PHE A 68 -20.56 98.85 -32.82
CA PHE A 68 -21.91 98.70 -33.37
C PHE A 68 -22.93 98.40 -32.28
N HIS A 69 -22.59 97.49 -31.36
CA HIS A 69 -23.48 97.15 -30.26
C HIS A 69 -23.73 98.34 -29.33
N ALA A 70 -22.71 99.13 -29.01
CA ALA A 70 -22.84 100.30 -28.14
C ALA A 70 -23.60 101.46 -28.80
N LEU A 71 -23.25 101.79 -30.05
CA LEU A 71 -23.74 103.00 -30.73
C LEU A 71 -25.03 102.76 -31.52
N LEU A 72 -25.14 101.60 -32.17
CA LEU A 72 -26.26 101.26 -33.05
C LEU A 72 -27.23 100.24 -32.42
N LYS A 73 -26.93 99.73 -31.23
CA LYS A 73 -27.79 98.79 -30.47
C LYS A 73 -28.12 97.51 -31.26
N ARG A 74 -27.25 97.14 -32.20
CA ARG A 74 -27.30 95.90 -32.98
C ARG A 74 -25.88 95.41 -33.27
N LEU A 75 -25.75 94.16 -33.67
CA LEU A 75 -24.50 93.64 -34.24
C LEU A 75 -24.32 94.14 -35.68
N PRO A 76 -23.07 94.34 -36.14
CA PRO A 76 -22.81 94.62 -37.53
C PRO A 76 -23.12 93.40 -38.38
N SER A 77 -23.60 93.60 -39.60
CA SER A 77 -23.54 92.55 -40.61
C SER A 77 -22.07 92.24 -40.95
N GLU A 78 -21.82 91.07 -41.51
CA GLU A 78 -20.46 90.66 -41.87
C GLU A 78 -19.77 91.63 -42.84
N ALA A 79 -20.52 92.15 -43.82
CA ALA A 79 -20.04 93.15 -44.77
C ALA A 79 -19.73 94.50 -44.10
N GLU A 80 -20.62 94.99 -43.23
CA GLU A 80 -20.39 96.24 -42.48
C GLU A 80 -19.17 96.13 -41.56
N ALA A 81 -19.01 94.99 -40.90
CA ALA A 81 -17.87 94.74 -40.03
C ALA A 81 -16.57 94.65 -40.83
N ALA A 82 -16.56 93.94 -41.97
CA ALA A 82 -15.40 93.86 -42.86
C ALA A 82 -14.96 95.24 -43.35
N VAL A 83 -15.90 96.13 -43.72
CA VAL A 83 -15.60 97.51 -44.13
C VAL A 83 -14.93 98.30 -43.00
N GLN A 84 -15.45 98.22 -41.77
CA GLN A 84 -14.84 98.95 -40.64
C GLN A 84 -13.50 98.34 -40.21
N VAL A 85 -13.35 97.02 -40.25
CA VAL A 85 -12.08 96.34 -39.98
C VAL A 85 -11.03 96.71 -41.03
N ALA A 86 -11.40 96.72 -42.32
CA ALA A 86 -10.52 97.17 -43.40
C ALA A 86 -10.13 98.64 -43.22
N ALA A 87 -11.03 99.50 -42.75
CA ALA A 87 -10.71 100.88 -42.42
C ALA A 87 -9.68 100.99 -41.28
N LEU A 88 -9.81 100.19 -40.21
CA LEU A 88 -8.78 100.13 -39.15
C LEU A 88 -7.43 99.67 -39.69
N ALA A 89 -7.44 98.62 -40.54
CA ALA A 89 -6.23 98.10 -41.17
C ALA A 89 -5.57 99.14 -42.10
N ALA A 90 -6.39 99.96 -42.78
CA ALA A 90 -5.93 101.09 -43.59
C ALA A 90 -5.50 102.32 -42.77
N GLY A 91 -5.46 102.22 -41.44
CA GLY A 91 -4.98 103.28 -40.54
C GLY A 91 -6.05 104.26 -40.04
N ALA A 92 -7.34 104.01 -40.28
CA ALA A 92 -8.39 104.80 -39.66
C ALA A 92 -8.34 104.65 -38.13
N THR A 93 -8.47 105.76 -37.41
CA THR A 93 -8.43 105.72 -35.95
C THR A 93 -9.74 105.15 -35.39
N LYS A 94 -9.69 104.49 -34.21
CA LYS A 94 -10.90 104.03 -33.50
C LYS A 94 -11.91 105.16 -33.28
N ALA A 95 -11.43 106.36 -32.98
CA ALA A 95 -12.28 107.56 -32.82
C ALA A 95 -12.97 107.96 -34.13
N GLU A 96 -12.31 107.78 -35.28
CA GLU A 96 -12.91 108.02 -36.59
C GLU A 96 -14.06 107.06 -36.87
N ILE A 97 -13.88 105.77 -36.59
CA ILE A 97 -14.92 104.76 -36.79
C ILE A 97 -16.11 104.99 -35.86
N LEU A 98 -15.85 105.21 -34.56
CA LEU A 98 -16.90 105.56 -33.60
C LEU A 98 -17.67 106.81 -34.04
N GLY A 99 -16.97 107.81 -34.57
CA GLY A 99 -17.60 109.03 -35.08
C GLY A 99 -18.45 108.78 -36.32
N ASN A 100 -17.93 108.07 -37.32
CA ASN A 100 -18.67 107.73 -38.53
C ASN A 100 -19.95 106.94 -38.20
N LEU A 101 -19.88 106.01 -37.25
CA LEU A 101 -21.06 105.26 -36.77
C LEU A 101 -22.04 106.18 -36.01
N ARG A 102 -21.54 107.01 -35.09
CA ARG A 102 -22.37 107.90 -34.26
C ARG A 102 -23.13 108.95 -35.06
N TRP A 103 -22.50 109.54 -36.07
CA TRP A 103 -23.09 110.58 -36.93
C TRP A 103 -23.68 110.02 -38.23
N SER A 104 -23.73 108.70 -38.40
CA SER A 104 -24.51 108.06 -39.46
C SER A 104 -26.02 108.38 -39.31
N PRO A 105 -26.84 108.25 -40.37
CA PRO A 105 -28.28 108.40 -40.26
C PRO A 105 -28.89 107.50 -39.18
N GLU A 106 -28.38 106.29 -39.02
CA GLU A 106 -28.83 105.32 -38.01
C GLU A 106 -28.40 105.72 -36.59
N GLY A 107 -27.12 106.03 -36.38
CA GLY A 107 -26.60 106.45 -35.07
C GLY A 107 -27.20 107.76 -34.58
N ARG A 108 -27.61 108.66 -35.49
CA ARG A 108 -28.35 109.89 -35.15
C ARG A 108 -29.77 109.61 -34.65
N ARG A 109 -30.46 108.61 -35.19
CA ARG A 109 -31.80 108.22 -34.71
C ARG A 109 -31.76 107.66 -33.29
N ILE A 110 -30.71 106.92 -32.94
CA ILE A 110 -30.56 106.31 -31.61
C ILE A 110 -30.06 107.33 -30.58
N GLY A 111 -29.16 108.24 -30.99
CA GLY A 111 -28.80 109.40 -30.17
C GLY A 111 -27.78 109.16 -29.05
N VAL A 112 -27.07 108.04 -29.04
CA VAL A 112 -26.09 107.67 -27.98
C VAL A 112 -25.03 108.75 -27.75
N HIS A 113 -24.92 109.35 -26.57
CA HIS A 113 -23.86 110.32 -26.28
C HIS A 113 -22.52 109.62 -25.99
N VAL A 114 -21.42 110.08 -26.62
CA VAL A 114 -20.08 109.57 -26.33
C VAL A 114 -19.19 110.72 -25.88
N ALA A 115 -18.90 110.77 -24.58
CA ALA A 115 -18.10 111.83 -23.98
C ALA A 115 -16.67 111.80 -24.55
N GLY A 116 -16.22 112.94 -25.08
CA GLY A 116 -14.89 113.12 -25.67
C GLY A 116 -14.75 112.67 -27.13
N LEU A 117 -15.81 112.17 -27.77
CA LEU A 117 -15.73 111.71 -29.17
C LEU A 117 -15.59 112.85 -30.18
N LEU A 118 -16.36 113.94 -30.01
CA LEU A 118 -16.39 115.07 -30.95
C LEU A 118 -15.02 115.69 -31.23
N PRO A 119 -14.21 116.12 -30.23
CA PRO A 119 -12.91 116.73 -30.52
C PRO A 119 -11.94 115.75 -31.19
N ARG A 120 -11.97 114.47 -30.82
CA ARG A 120 -11.11 113.43 -31.42
C ARG A 120 -11.53 113.12 -32.85
N TYR A 121 -12.83 113.03 -33.12
CA TYR A 121 -13.35 112.84 -34.47
C TYR A 121 -13.05 114.03 -35.38
N ALA A 122 -13.26 115.26 -34.90
CA ALA A 122 -12.94 116.46 -35.64
C ALA A 122 -11.45 116.51 -35.99
N SER A 123 -10.57 116.16 -35.03
CA SER A 123 -9.13 116.06 -35.31
C SER A 123 -8.79 115.00 -36.35
N ALA A 124 -9.43 113.82 -36.31
CA ALA A 124 -9.23 112.76 -37.29
C ALA A 124 -9.70 113.17 -38.69
N LYS A 125 -10.81 113.92 -38.79
CA LYS A 125 -11.31 114.47 -40.06
C LYS A 125 -10.41 115.58 -40.59
N LEU A 126 -9.94 116.49 -39.73
CA LEU A 126 -9.07 117.59 -40.11
C LEU A 126 -7.74 117.08 -40.69
N ARG A 127 -7.21 115.96 -40.15
CA ARG A 127 -6.01 115.30 -40.68
C ARG A 127 -6.15 114.70 -42.08
N ARG A 128 -7.38 114.50 -42.59
CA ARG A 128 -7.62 114.01 -43.96
C ARG A 128 -7.61 115.13 -45.01
N VAL A 129 -7.53 116.40 -44.60
CA VAL A 129 -7.42 117.52 -45.54
C VAL A 129 -5.99 117.56 -46.08
N PRO A 130 -5.77 117.38 -47.41
CA PRO A 130 -4.44 117.47 -47.99
C PRO A 130 -3.82 118.85 -47.68
N LEU A 131 -2.51 118.90 -47.43
CA LEU A 131 -1.74 120.00 -46.80
C LEU A 131 -1.95 120.24 -45.30
N LEU A 132 -3.16 120.58 -44.85
CA LEU A 132 -3.41 120.93 -43.45
C LEU A 132 -3.13 119.75 -42.51
N GLY A 133 -3.50 118.54 -42.94
CA GLY A 133 -3.21 117.32 -42.20
C GLY A 133 -1.70 117.08 -42.05
N TYR A 134 -0.91 117.35 -43.09
CA TYR A 134 0.54 117.13 -43.05
C TYR A 134 1.24 118.05 -42.05
N LEU A 135 0.89 119.34 -42.03
CA LEU A 135 1.48 120.30 -41.08
C LEU A 135 1.08 119.98 -39.63
N LEU A 136 -0.18 119.59 -39.41
CA LEU A 136 -0.66 119.21 -38.09
C LEU A 136 -0.01 117.91 -37.60
N ASP A 137 0.15 116.92 -38.48
CA ASP A 137 0.77 115.64 -38.15
C ASP A 137 2.27 115.80 -37.91
N PHE A 138 2.96 116.64 -38.69
CA PHE A 138 4.36 117.00 -38.44
C PHE A 138 4.55 117.67 -37.07
N ALA A 139 3.71 118.65 -36.73
CA ALA A 139 3.79 119.33 -35.44
C ALA A 139 3.51 118.36 -34.26
N LEU A 140 2.52 117.48 -34.42
CA LEU A 140 2.14 116.52 -33.39
C LEU A 140 3.17 115.38 -33.25
N THR A 141 3.75 114.90 -34.34
CA THR A 141 4.83 113.90 -34.30
C THR A 141 6.10 114.44 -33.66
N LEU A 142 6.47 115.69 -33.97
CA LEU A 142 7.61 116.35 -33.33
C LEU A 142 7.39 116.55 -31.83
N ALA A 143 6.18 116.96 -31.42
CA ALA A 143 5.82 117.09 -30.01
C ALA A 143 5.73 115.73 -29.27
N ALA A 144 5.33 114.67 -29.97
CA ALA A 144 5.22 113.32 -29.40
C ALA A 144 6.54 112.55 -29.37
N LEU A 145 7.59 113.01 -30.06
CA LEU A 145 8.88 112.33 -30.17
C LEU A 145 9.50 111.93 -28.80
N PRO A 146 9.50 112.79 -27.76
CA PRO A 146 10.04 112.42 -26.45
C PRO A 146 9.21 111.34 -25.76
N GLN A 147 7.89 111.33 -25.98
CA GLN A 147 6.99 110.32 -25.42
C GLN A 147 7.15 108.98 -26.15
N LEU A 148 7.34 109.00 -27.47
CA LEU A 148 7.63 107.81 -28.26
C LEU A 148 8.94 107.16 -27.82
N ALA A 149 9.99 107.94 -27.57
CA ALA A 149 11.25 107.42 -27.04
C ALA A 149 11.10 106.79 -25.65
N ARG A 150 10.24 107.35 -24.78
CA ARG A 150 9.93 106.74 -23.47
C ARG A 150 9.15 105.43 -23.62
N HIS A 151 8.18 105.37 -24.53
CA HIS A 151 7.45 104.13 -24.80
C HIS A 151 8.32 103.07 -25.45
N GLN A 152 9.24 103.44 -26.34
CA GLN A 152 10.18 102.49 -26.93
C GLN A 152 11.07 101.87 -25.85
N ARG A 153 11.68 102.69 -24.96
CA ARG A 153 12.48 102.16 -23.83
C ARG A 153 11.66 101.27 -22.89
N ALA A 154 10.40 101.61 -22.64
CA ALA A 154 9.51 100.80 -21.81
C ALA A 154 9.17 99.45 -22.48
N SER A 155 8.91 99.44 -23.78
CA SER A 155 8.68 98.23 -24.56
C SER A 155 9.93 97.36 -24.63
N ASP A 156 11.10 97.95 -24.87
CA ASP A 156 12.38 97.24 -24.92
C ASP A 156 12.70 96.60 -23.56
N ALA A 157 12.44 97.31 -22.46
CA ALA A 157 12.59 96.75 -21.11
C ALA A 157 11.61 95.59 -20.83
N LEU A 158 10.37 95.68 -21.33
CA LEU A 158 9.40 94.60 -21.21
C LEU A 158 9.77 93.38 -22.05
N LEU A 159 10.29 93.58 -23.26
CA LEU A 159 10.75 92.50 -24.14
C LEU A 159 11.97 91.81 -23.52
N ALA A 160 12.96 92.58 -23.05
CA ALA A 160 14.13 92.04 -22.36
C ALA A 160 13.75 91.21 -21.12
N ALA A 161 12.83 91.73 -20.28
CA ALA A 161 12.31 90.97 -19.14
C ALA A 161 11.54 89.71 -19.57
N GLY A 162 10.84 89.76 -20.69
CA GLY A 162 10.15 88.62 -21.29
C GLY A 162 11.12 87.54 -21.76
N ASP A 163 12.20 87.93 -22.42
CA ASP A 163 13.26 87.03 -22.91
C ASP A 163 14.01 86.37 -21.75
N GLU A 164 14.34 87.13 -20.69
CA GLU A 164 14.92 86.57 -19.47
C GLU A 164 13.98 85.55 -18.81
N ALA A 165 12.69 85.86 -18.70
CA ALA A 165 11.69 84.94 -18.16
C ALA A 165 11.47 83.70 -19.04
N ALA A 166 11.64 83.82 -20.36
CA ALA A 166 11.57 82.70 -21.29
C ALA A 166 12.82 81.81 -21.18
N ALA A 167 14.01 82.42 -21.11
CA ALA A 167 15.26 81.71 -20.90
C ALA A 167 15.25 80.94 -19.56
N ALA A 168 14.78 81.56 -18.48
CA ALA A 168 14.64 80.90 -17.18
C ALA A 168 13.65 79.72 -17.21
N ARG A 169 12.52 79.88 -17.91
CA ARG A 169 11.55 78.77 -18.11
C ARG A 169 12.14 77.64 -18.93
N ASN A 170 12.87 77.94 -20.00
CA ASN A 170 13.51 76.93 -20.84
C ASN A 170 14.60 76.19 -20.08
N ALA A 171 15.43 76.89 -19.28
CA ALA A 171 16.42 76.27 -18.42
C ALA A 171 15.78 75.35 -17.38
N ALA A 172 14.68 75.78 -16.75
CA ALA A 172 13.94 74.95 -15.80
C ALA A 172 13.32 73.70 -16.46
N LEU A 173 12.81 73.82 -17.69
CA LEU A 173 12.30 72.69 -18.46
C LEU A 173 13.42 71.72 -18.84
N ALA A 174 14.55 72.22 -19.33
CA ALA A 174 15.72 71.40 -19.65
C ALA A 174 16.21 70.62 -18.41
N ALA A 175 16.26 71.26 -17.24
CA ALA A 175 16.60 70.58 -15.98
C ALA A 175 15.59 69.47 -15.63
N ARG A 176 14.29 69.69 -15.84
CA ARG A 176 13.26 68.65 -15.61
C ARG A 176 13.40 67.48 -16.58
N PHE A 177 13.73 67.75 -17.84
CA PHE A 177 13.98 66.70 -18.84
C PHE A 177 15.20 65.87 -18.47
N ALA A 178 16.31 66.49 -18.08
CA ALA A 178 17.51 65.79 -17.64
C ALA A 178 17.24 64.86 -16.43
N VAL A 179 16.44 65.32 -15.46
CA VAL A 179 16.02 64.48 -14.32
C VAL A 179 15.11 63.33 -14.77
N ALA A 180 14.18 63.58 -15.69
CA ALA A 180 13.29 62.55 -16.22
C ALA A 180 14.05 61.49 -17.03
N GLU A 181 15.04 61.90 -17.84
CA GLU A 181 15.92 61.00 -18.58
C GLU A 181 16.78 60.15 -17.64
N ALA A 182 17.37 60.75 -16.61
CA ALA A 182 18.11 60.00 -15.60
C ALA A 182 17.21 58.98 -14.87
N HIS A 183 15.97 59.36 -14.56
CA HIS A 183 15.02 58.45 -13.95
C HIS A 183 14.62 57.30 -14.89
N ALA A 184 14.35 57.59 -16.16
CA ALA A 184 14.04 56.59 -17.17
C ALA A 184 15.20 55.61 -17.40
N GLY A 185 16.44 56.12 -17.44
CA GLY A 185 17.65 55.29 -17.50
C GLY A 185 17.74 54.32 -16.32
N SER A 186 17.58 54.83 -15.09
CA SER A 186 17.62 53.97 -13.89
C SER A 186 16.52 52.90 -13.86
N GLN A 187 15.33 53.20 -14.40
CA GLN A 187 14.25 52.21 -14.51
C GLN A 187 14.56 51.15 -15.57
N PHE A 188 15.18 51.53 -16.68
CA PHE A 188 15.59 50.60 -17.72
C PHE A 188 16.68 49.67 -17.21
N ASP A 189 17.68 50.18 -16.50
CA ASP A 189 18.74 49.36 -15.89
C ASP A 189 18.17 48.36 -14.89
N LEU A 190 17.22 48.77 -14.05
CA LEU A 190 16.55 47.88 -13.09
C LEU A 190 15.71 46.81 -13.80
N LEU A 191 15.00 47.17 -14.87
CA LEU A 191 14.22 46.22 -15.67
C LEU A 191 15.15 45.21 -16.35
N GLN A 192 16.27 45.67 -16.90
CA GLN A 192 17.27 44.83 -17.53
C GLN A 192 17.85 43.83 -16.51
N GLN A 193 18.23 44.31 -15.33
CA GLN A 193 18.70 43.46 -14.23
C GLN A 193 17.66 42.40 -13.84
N ARG A 194 16.37 42.78 -13.74
CA ARG A 194 15.30 41.80 -13.46
C ARG A 194 15.12 40.77 -14.57
N VAL A 195 15.30 41.18 -15.83
CA VAL A 195 15.25 40.25 -16.97
C VAL A 195 16.41 39.26 -16.90
N ASP A 196 17.62 39.73 -16.59
CA ASP A 196 18.80 38.90 -16.43
C ASP A 196 18.65 37.91 -15.25
N ASP A 197 18.13 38.37 -14.12
CA ASP A 197 17.82 37.54 -12.95
C ASP A 197 16.78 36.45 -13.29
N LEU A 198 15.71 36.81 -14.01
CA LEU A 198 14.70 35.85 -14.49
C LEU A 198 15.30 34.84 -15.48
N HIS A 199 16.22 35.27 -16.32
CA HIS A 199 16.92 34.38 -17.24
C HIS A 199 17.81 33.39 -16.50
N GLY A 200 18.55 33.88 -15.49
CA GLY A 200 19.33 33.03 -14.58
C GLY A 200 18.47 32.02 -13.83
N TYR A 201 17.31 32.45 -13.32
CA TYR A 201 16.35 31.58 -12.64
C TYR A 201 15.77 30.52 -13.59
N ALA A 202 15.35 30.91 -14.80
CA ALA A 202 14.84 29.98 -15.79
C ALA A 202 15.89 28.96 -16.22
N HIS A 203 17.15 29.38 -16.35
CA HIS A 203 18.26 28.48 -16.64
C HIS A 203 18.48 27.49 -15.49
N GLY A 204 18.53 27.95 -14.24
CA GLY A 204 18.65 27.10 -13.07
C GLY A 204 17.51 26.09 -12.94
N LEU A 205 16.27 26.50 -13.22
CA LEU A 205 15.10 25.63 -13.20
C LEU A 205 15.18 24.55 -14.29
N ARG A 206 15.71 24.89 -15.46
CA ARG A 206 15.96 23.93 -16.53
C ARG A 206 17.04 22.93 -16.17
N THR A 207 18.15 23.38 -15.56
CA THR A 207 19.19 22.47 -15.07
C THR A 207 18.66 21.53 -13.98
N ALA A 208 17.81 22.01 -13.08
CA ALA A 208 17.16 21.17 -12.07
C ALA A 208 16.20 20.14 -12.70
N LEU A 209 15.44 20.52 -13.74
CA LEU A 209 14.59 19.60 -14.51
C LEU A 209 15.41 18.55 -15.27
N ASP A 210 16.56 18.93 -15.83
CA ASP A 210 17.46 17.99 -16.50
C ASP A 210 18.12 17.03 -15.51
N GLU A 211 18.34 17.45 -14.27
CA GLU A 211 18.85 16.58 -13.21
C GLU A 211 17.77 15.60 -12.72
N LEU A 212 16.56 16.10 -12.44
CA LEU A 212 15.41 15.24 -12.09
C LEU A 212 15.11 14.24 -13.21
N THR A 213 15.02 14.74 -14.44
CA THR A 213 15.52 14.14 -15.68
C THR A 213 16.23 12.79 -15.56
N ARG A 214 17.53 12.92 -15.31
CA ARG A 214 18.48 11.82 -15.16
C ARG A 214 18.14 10.91 -13.99
N THR A 215 17.78 11.47 -12.84
CA THR A 215 17.45 10.64 -11.67
C THR A 215 16.26 9.72 -11.93
N LEU A 216 15.25 10.16 -12.68
CA LEU A 216 14.13 9.32 -13.08
C LEU A 216 14.55 8.21 -14.03
N VAL A 217 15.44 8.50 -14.98
CA VAL A 217 16.00 7.49 -15.90
C VAL A 217 16.83 6.46 -15.13
N ASP A 218 17.64 6.90 -14.15
CA ASP A 218 18.45 6.00 -13.33
C ASP A 218 17.59 5.12 -12.41
N VAL A 219 16.54 5.68 -11.80
CA VAL A 219 15.58 4.91 -11.00
C VAL A 219 14.80 3.91 -11.86
N ASP A 220 14.39 4.31 -13.07
CA ASP A 220 13.71 3.43 -14.03
C ASP A 220 14.64 2.30 -14.51
N ALA A 221 15.92 2.60 -14.78
CA ALA A 221 16.92 1.57 -15.08
C ALA A 221 17.15 0.62 -13.91
N ALA A 222 17.29 1.15 -12.68
CA ALA A 222 17.49 0.35 -11.47
C ALA A 222 16.27 -0.55 -11.16
N THR A 223 15.06 -0.02 -11.33
CA THR A 223 13.82 -0.79 -11.11
C THR A 223 13.65 -1.86 -12.18
N ARG A 224 13.95 -1.59 -13.45
CA ARG A 224 13.97 -2.63 -14.50
C ARG A 224 15.01 -3.70 -14.23
N ALA A 225 16.21 -3.33 -13.79
CA ALA A 225 17.23 -4.29 -13.40
C ALA A 225 16.74 -5.18 -12.24
N ARG A 226 16.11 -4.57 -11.23
CA ARG A 226 15.53 -5.30 -10.09
C ARG A 226 14.39 -6.24 -10.50
N ILE A 227 13.53 -5.81 -11.42
CA ILE A 227 12.47 -6.66 -11.99
C ILE A 227 13.10 -7.83 -12.76
N GLY A 228 14.18 -7.59 -13.52
CA GLY A 228 14.95 -8.63 -14.19
C GLY A 228 15.51 -9.67 -13.21
N GLU A 229 16.19 -9.22 -12.15
CA GLU A 229 16.71 -10.08 -11.09
C GLU A 229 15.61 -10.92 -10.43
N LEU A 230 14.46 -10.31 -10.11
CA LEU A 230 13.32 -11.02 -9.51
C LEU A 230 12.69 -12.01 -10.49
N ALA A 231 12.62 -11.67 -11.78
CA ALA A 231 12.11 -12.58 -12.81
C ALA A 231 13.06 -13.78 -13.00
N ASP A 232 14.37 -13.56 -12.96
CA ASP A 232 15.37 -14.63 -13.01
C ASP A 232 15.33 -15.51 -11.75
N ALA A 233 15.23 -14.91 -10.57
CA ALA A 233 15.03 -15.64 -9.32
C ALA A 233 13.73 -16.46 -9.34
N GLY A 234 12.65 -15.90 -9.89
CA GLY A 234 11.38 -16.59 -10.10
C GLY A 234 11.51 -17.77 -11.07
N ARG A 235 12.22 -17.59 -12.20
CA ARG A 235 12.53 -18.68 -13.14
C ARG A 235 13.35 -19.79 -12.48
N GLN A 236 14.36 -19.42 -11.70
CA GLN A 236 15.20 -20.37 -10.96
C GLN A 236 14.42 -21.11 -9.86
N GLN A 237 13.46 -20.45 -9.22
CA GLN A 237 12.59 -21.08 -8.24
C GLN A 237 11.57 -22.00 -8.92
N SER A 238 11.06 -21.63 -10.10
CA SER A 238 10.19 -22.49 -10.91
C SER A 238 10.93 -23.73 -11.40
N SER A 239 12.18 -23.60 -11.86
CA SER A 239 12.97 -24.77 -12.28
C SER A 239 13.25 -25.71 -11.10
N ARG A 240 13.49 -25.16 -9.89
CA ARG A 240 13.59 -25.97 -8.66
C ARG A 240 12.28 -26.68 -8.32
N LEU A 241 11.13 -26.07 -8.59
CA LEU A 241 9.83 -26.71 -8.39
C LEU A 241 9.59 -27.81 -9.43
N ASP A 242 10.01 -27.62 -10.68
CA ASP A 242 9.97 -28.65 -11.72
C ASP A 242 10.90 -29.83 -11.39
N ASP A 243 12.08 -29.56 -10.86
CA ASP A 243 13.02 -30.57 -10.34
C ASP A 243 12.42 -31.32 -9.14
N LEU A 244 11.75 -30.62 -8.23
CA LEU A 244 11.02 -31.24 -7.12
C LEU A 244 9.83 -32.06 -7.59
N GLU A 245 9.16 -31.67 -8.67
CA GLU A 245 8.07 -32.45 -9.26
C GLU A 245 8.58 -33.69 -10.01
N LEU A 246 9.79 -33.62 -10.58
CA LEU A 246 10.49 -34.79 -11.10
C LEU A 246 10.83 -35.77 -9.97
N VAL A 247 11.37 -35.27 -8.85
CA VAL A 247 11.65 -36.06 -7.64
C VAL A 247 10.37 -36.65 -7.05
N ARG A 248 9.28 -35.88 -7.00
CA ARG A 248 7.96 -36.34 -6.55
C ARG A 248 7.43 -37.46 -7.44
N ARG A 249 7.55 -37.33 -8.77
CA ARG A 249 7.17 -38.38 -9.73
C ARG A 249 8.06 -39.62 -9.66
N GLN A 250 9.32 -39.49 -9.24
CA GLN A 250 10.19 -40.63 -8.93
C GLN A 250 9.78 -41.31 -7.62
N LEU A 251 9.51 -40.54 -6.56
CA LEU A 251 9.02 -41.05 -5.28
C LEU A 251 7.70 -41.82 -5.42
N HIS A 252 6.74 -41.32 -6.20
CA HIS A 252 5.49 -42.05 -6.45
C HIS A 252 5.68 -43.36 -7.22
N ARG A 253 6.72 -43.47 -8.06
CA ARG A 253 7.07 -44.72 -8.73
C ARG A 253 7.72 -45.72 -7.78
N VAL A 254 8.56 -45.24 -6.85
CA VAL A 254 9.18 -46.06 -5.81
C VAL A 254 8.14 -46.58 -4.82
N ILE A 255 7.21 -45.72 -4.37
CA ILE A 255 6.13 -46.11 -3.45
C ILE A 255 5.24 -47.18 -4.10
N ARG A 256 4.81 -46.97 -5.35
CA ARG A 256 3.98 -47.96 -6.06
C ARG A 256 4.71 -49.30 -6.29
N TRP A 257 6.02 -49.28 -6.43
CA TRP A 257 6.83 -50.51 -6.51
C TRP A 257 6.96 -51.20 -5.16
N SER A 258 7.03 -50.43 -4.06
CA SER A 258 6.97 -50.96 -2.69
C SER A 258 5.64 -51.66 -2.41
N ASP A 259 4.52 -51.00 -2.75
CA ASP A 259 3.19 -51.58 -2.55
C ASP A 259 3.02 -52.89 -3.35
N ALA A 260 3.55 -52.94 -4.58
CA ALA A 260 3.55 -54.16 -5.40
C ALA A 260 4.45 -55.28 -4.84
N LEU A 261 5.50 -54.93 -4.09
CA LEU A 261 6.36 -55.88 -3.39
C LEU A 261 5.67 -56.43 -2.14
N ASP A 262 5.02 -55.58 -1.37
CA ASP A 262 4.26 -55.98 -0.18
C ASP A 262 3.10 -56.92 -0.56
N ASP A 263 2.39 -56.63 -1.65
CA ASP A 263 1.35 -57.51 -2.20
C ASP A 263 1.91 -58.86 -2.68
N ALA A 264 3.12 -58.89 -3.22
CA ALA A 264 3.78 -60.12 -3.64
C ALA A 264 4.23 -60.97 -2.44
N PHE A 265 4.75 -60.34 -1.38
CA PHE A 265 5.09 -61.04 -0.13
C PHE A 265 3.86 -61.59 0.58
N ALA A 266 2.77 -60.83 0.64
CA ALA A 266 1.51 -61.30 1.21
C ALA A 266 0.96 -62.54 0.49
N GLN A 267 1.12 -62.62 -0.84
CA GLN A 267 0.72 -63.80 -1.62
C GLN A 267 1.61 -65.02 -1.36
N VAL A 268 2.92 -64.82 -1.14
CA VAL A 268 3.85 -65.89 -0.78
C VAL A 268 3.55 -66.42 0.63
N ASP A 269 3.26 -65.53 1.58
CA ASP A 269 2.90 -65.91 2.95
C ASP A 269 1.55 -66.66 2.99
N ALA A 270 0.56 -66.22 2.23
CA ALA A 270 -0.73 -66.92 2.10
C ALA A 270 -0.55 -68.34 1.55
N PHE A 271 0.32 -68.51 0.54
CA PHE A 271 0.62 -69.82 -0.03
C PHE A 271 1.40 -70.72 0.94
N ALA A 272 2.32 -70.16 1.73
CA ALA A 272 3.05 -70.89 2.75
C ALA A 272 2.12 -71.40 3.88
N LEU A 273 1.20 -70.56 4.34
CA LEU A 273 0.20 -70.92 5.35
C LEU A 273 -0.78 -71.97 4.84
N GLU A 274 -1.22 -71.87 3.58
CA GLU A 274 -2.10 -72.87 2.97
C GLU A 274 -1.41 -74.23 2.82
N ARG A 275 -0.12 -74.23 2.45
CA ARG A 275 0.70 -75.45 2.38
C ARG A 275 0.92 -76.07 3.76
N GLU A 276 1.26 -75.27 4.77
CA GLU A 276 1.42 -75.77 6.14
C GLU A 276 0.11 -76.36 6.69
N ARG A 277 -1.03 -75.74 6.40
CA ARG A 277 -2.35 -76.27 6.79
C ARG A 277 -2.65 -77.61 6.11
N ASN A 278 -2.33 -77.75 4.82
CA ASN A 278 -2.56 -79.00 4.10
C ASN A 278 -1.63 -80.13 4.61
N ASP A 279 -0.37 -79.80 4.94
CA ASP A 279 0.57 -80.74 5.55
C ASP A 279 0.12 -81.17 6.96
N LEU A 280 -0.46 -80.25 7.75
CA LEU A 280 -1.04 -80.54 9.07
C LEU A 280 -2.23 -81.51 8.99
N VAL A 281 -3.15 -81.29 8.05
CA VAL A 281 -4.32 -82.17 7.86
C VAL A 281 -3.88 -83.58 7.45
N ALA A 282 -2.90 -83.70 6.55
CA ALA A 282 -2.37 -84.99 6.14
C ALA A 282 -1.63 -85.71 7.29
N ALA A 283 -0.81 -84.99 8.07
CA ALA A 283 -0.10 -85.54 9.22
C ALA A 283 -1.07 -86.00 10.33
N ALA A 284 -2.14 -85.25 10.59
CA ALA A 284 -3.16 -85.60 11.57
C ALA A 284 -3.91 -86.90 11.18
N ALA A 285 -4.29 -87.04 9.91
CA ALA A 285 -4.96 -88.26 9.42
C ALA A 285 -4.08 -89.52 9.55
N VAL A 286 -2.78 -89.40 9.28
CA VAL A 286 -1.83 -90.50 9.46
C VAL A 286 -1.61 -90.80 10.95
N ALA A 287 -1.49 -89.77 11.79
CA ALA A 287 -1.37 -89.93 13.24
C ALA A 287 -2.57 -90.67 13.84
N GLU A 288 -3.79 -90.29 13.46
CA GLU A 288 -5.01 -90.95 13.90
C GLU A 288 -5.04 -92.43 13.46
N SER A 289 -4.62 -92.74 12.23
CA SER A 289 -4.52 -94.12 11.75
C SER A 289 -3.48 -94.95 12.52
N VAL A 290 -2.33 -94.37 12.89
CA VAL A 290 -1.28 -95.08 13.63
C VAL A 290 -1.75 -95.38 15.06
N VAL A 291 -2.38 -94.39 15.70
CA VAL A 291 -2.98 -94.55 17.03
C VAL A 291 -4.08 -95.60 17.03
N ALA A 292 -4.96 -95.59 16.03
CA ALA A 292 -6.03 -96.57 15.90
C ALA A 292 -5.52 -98.01 15.70
N ALA A 293 -4.31 -98.17 15.15
CA ALA A 293 -3.66 -99.46 14.95
C ALA A 293 -2.94 -100.01 16.20
N ASP A 294 -2.77 -99.20 17.25
CA ASP A 294 -2.15 -99.65 18.51
C ASP A 294 -3.13 -100.50 19.34
N ALA A 295 -3.03 -101.82 19.15
CA ALA A 295 -3.87 -102.81 19.82
C ALA A 295 -3.69 -102.83 21.36
N HIS A 296 -2.57 -102.34 21.89
CA HIS A 296 -2.27 -102.35 23.33
C HIS A 296 -2.74 -101.08 24.04
N ARG A 297 -3.07 -100.03 23.28
CA ARG A 297 -3.42 -98.71 23.78
C ARG A 297 -4.51 -98.70 24.85
N GLY A 298 -5.63 -99.37 24.59
CA GLY A 298 -6.74 -99.41 25.55
C GLY A 298 -6.36 -100.08 26.89
N VAL A 299 -5.57 -101.15 26.84
CA VAL A 299 -5.10 -101.87 28.03
C VAL A 299 -4.07 -101.03 28.79
N ARG A 300 -3.13 -100.42 28.07
CA ARG A 300 -2.11 -99.52 28.61
C ARG A 300 -2.75 -98.32 29.34
N ASN A 301 -3.68 -97.64 28.68
CA ASN A 301 -4.41 -96.50 29.23
C ASN A 301 -5.25 -96.91 30.44
N ALA A 302 -5.89 -98.09 30.43
CA ALA A 302 -6.61 -98.59 31.60
C ALA A 302 -5.68 -98.82 32.80
N VAL A 303 -4.48 -99.39 32.60
CA VAL A 303 -3.50 -99.61 33.66
C VAL A 303 -3.03 -98.29 34.25
N TRP A 304 -2.63 -97.33 33.42
CA TRP A 304 -2.17 -96.04 33.90
C TRP A 304 -3.27 -95.24 34.60
N ALA A 305 -4.50 -95.24 34.06
CA ALA A 305 -5.63 -94.59 34.69
C ALA A 305 -5.92 -95.21 36.06
N ALA A 306 -5.91 -96.54 36.18
CA ALA A 306 -6.12 -97.22 37.46
C ALA A 306 -5.05 -96.82 38.50
N ARG A 307 -3.77 -96.78 38.09
CA ARG A 307 -2.68 -96.35 38.97
C ARG A 307 -2.78 -94.89 39.39
N LEU A 308 -3.20 -94.01 38.50
CA LEU A 308 -3.48 -92.62 38.84
C LEU A 308 -4.68 -92.50 39.80
N GLY A 309 -5.71 -93.31 39.60
CA GLY A 309 -6.88 -93.42 40.47
C GLY A 309 -6.57 -93.91 41.88
N GLU A 310 -5.53 -94.73 42.07
CA GLU A 310 -5.06 -95.10 43.42
C GLU A 310 -4.57 -93.88 44.23
N TRP A 311 -4.19 -92.78 43.56
CA TRP A 311 -3.60 -91.60 44.21
C TRP A 311 -4.57 -90.44 44.36
N LEU A 312 -5.65 -90.45 43.60
CA LEU A 312 -6.63 -89.38 43.52
C LEU A 312 -7.97 -89.84 44.11
N ALA A 313 -8.72 -88.89 44.68
CA ALA A 313 -10.06 -89.17 45.16
C ALA A 313 -11.02 -89.37 43.97
N PRO A 314 -12.10 -90.16 44.11
CA PRO A 314 -13.19 -90.17 43.13
C PRO A 314 -13.73 -88.74 42.89
N GLY A 315 -13.98 -88.40 41.64
CA GLY A 315 -14.37 -87.07 41.18
C GLY A 315 -13.19 -86.10 41.00
N ALA A 316 -11.95 -86.54 41.18
CA ALA A 316 -10.78 -85.68 41.01
C ALA A 316 -10.65 -85.19 39.56
N ARG A 317 -10.35 -83.89 39.43
CA ARG A 317 -10.19 -83.16 38.17
C ARG A 317 -8.78 -83.31 37.63
N VAL A 318 -8.66 -83.96 36.47
CA VAL A 318 -7.39 -84.28 35.82
C VAL A 318 -7.30 -83.61 34.46
N LEU A 319 -6.35 -82.69 34.29
CA LEU A 319 -6.06 -82.08 32.98
C LEU A 319 -5.29 -83.07 32.11
N THR A 320 -5.76 -83.30 30.88
CA THR A 320 -5.16 -84.25 29.94
C THR A 320 -4.40 -83.53 28.83
N LEU A 321 -3.09 -83.72 28.72
CA LEU A 321 -2.24 -83.04 27.73
C LEU A 321 -1.60 -84.05 26.77
N ALA A 322 -1.68 -83.75 25.47
CA ALA A 322 -1.17 -84.65 24.43
C ALA A 322 -1.67 -86.09 24.62
N CYS A 323 -2.97 -86.25 24.82
CA CYS A 323 -3.67 -87.51 24.94
C CYS A 323 -4.72 -87.58 23.82
N ASP A 324 -4.96 -88.76 23.23
CA ASP A 324 -6.11 -88.90 22.32
C ASP A 324 -7.41 -89.27 23.07
N THR A 325 -8.50 -89.43 22.31
CA THR A 325 -9.90 -89.39 22.81
C THR A 325 -10.36 -90.55 23.70
N ASP A 326 -9.55 -91.60 23.88
CA ASP A 326 -9.84 -92.75 24.73
C ASP A 326 -9.33 -92.56 26.17
N TRP A 327 -8.30 -91.74 26.39
CA TRP A 327 -7.74 -91.48 27.72
C TRP A 327 -8.75 -90.83 28.67
N PRO A 328 -9.52 -89.80 28.26
CA PRO A 328 -10.63 -89.29 29.09
C PRO A 328 -11.63 -90.37 29.52
N ARG A 329 -11.90 -91.35 28.64
CA ARG A 329 -12.79 -92.49 28.96
C ARG A 329 -12.15 -93.44 29.98
N ALA A 330 -10.85 -93.68 29.89
CA ALA A 330 -10.12 -94.49 30.86
C ALA A 330 -10.10 -93.83 32.25
N LEU A 331 -9.91 -92.50 32.31
CA LEU A 331 -10.02 -91.73 33.55
C LEU A 331 -11.44 -91.80 34.15
N LEU A 332 -12.46 -91.62 33.32
CA LEU A 332 -13.86 -91.69 33.75
C LEU A 332 -14.21 -93.07 34.32
N ALA A 333 -13.67 -94.16 33.76
CA ALA A 333 -13.87 -95.51 34.28
C ALA A 333 -13.27 -95.72 35.69
N GLN A 334 -12.31 -94.88 36.10
CA GLN A 334 -11.75 -94.85 37.46
C GLN A 334 -12.46 -93.82 38.36
N GLY A 335 -13.53 -93.20 37.86
CA GLY A 335 -14.27 -92.15 38.57
C GLY A 335 -13.56 -90.80 38.57
N LEU A 336 -12.59 -90.55 37.68
CA LEU A 336 -11.88 -89.27 37.57
C LEU A 336 -12.53 -88.39 36.49
N GLU A 337 -12.58 -87.08 36.72
CA GLU A 337 -13.08 -86.10 35.76
C GLU A 337 -11.94 -85.64 34.85
N ALA A 338 -12.00 -85.96 33.56
CA ALA A 338 -11.03 -85.50 32.58
C ALA A 338 -11.35 -84.08 32.09
N ILE A 339 -10.37 -83.18 32.13
CA ILE A 339 -10.47 -81.81 31.61
C ILE A 339 -9.69 -81.72 30.31
N ASP A 340 -10.37 -81.29 29.25
CA ASP A 340 -9.76 -81.01 27.95
C ASP A 340 -9.04 -79.64 27.98
N PRO A 341 -7.77 -79.54 27.54
CA PRO A 341 -7.02 -78.29 27.50
C PRO A 341 -7.55 -77.26 26.51
N ALA A 342 -8.35 -77.64 25.51
CA ALA A 342 -8.92 -76.73 24.52
C ALA A 342 -10.46 -76.77 24.53
N PRO A 343 -11.16 -75.63 24.68
CA PRO A 343 -12.60 -75.60 24.43
C PRO A 343 -12.87 -75.93 22.95
N ALA A 344 -13.95 -76.69 22.68
CA ALA A 344 -14.29 -77.20 21.34
C ALA A 344 -14.36 -76.12 20.24
N ASP A 345 -14.55 -74.85 20.61
CA ASP A 345 -14.68 -73.72 19.69
C ASP A 345 -13.35 -73.06 19.29
N ASP A 346 -12.21 -73.43 19.90
CA ASP A 346 -10.93 -72.70 19.72
C ASP A 346 -9.78 -73.61 19.26
N ALA A 347 -10.01 -74.37 18.20
CA ALA A 347 -9.06 -75.32 17.63
C ALA A 347 -7.73 -74.69 17.16
N GLN A 348 -7.68 -73.36 16.99
CA GLN A 348 -6.48 -72.64 16.54
C GLN A 348 -5.48 -72.34 17.66
N ASP A 349 -5.89 -72.33 18.93
CA ASP A 349 -5.02 -72.06 20.09
C ASP A 349 -4.92 -73.27 21.05
N ALA A 350 -5.07 -74.48 20.51
CA ALA A 350 -5.00 -75.74 21.25
C ALA A 350 -3.58 -76.13 21.72
N SER A 351 -2.71 -75.13 21.97
CA SER A 351 -1.38 -75.39 22.52
C SER A 351 -1.52 -75.92 23.96
N PRO A 352 -0.89 -77.05 24.32
CA PRO A 352 -0.87 -77.57 25.68
C PRO A 352 -0.38 -76.55 26.72
N ARG A 353 0.52 -75.64 26.30
CA ARG A 353 0.99 -74.51 27.10
C ARG A 353 -0.15 -73.55 27.45
N HIS A 354 -0.97 -73.19 26.46
CA HIS A 354 -2.11 -72.31 26.65
C HIS A 354 -3.13 -72.98 27.59
N GLY A 355 -3.42 -74.27 27.38
CA GLY A 355 -4.29 -75.06 28.26
C GLY A 355 -3.85 -74.97 29.72
N LEU A 356 -2.57 -75.19 30.01
CA LEU A 356 -2.03 -75.08 31.37
C LEU A 356 -2.06 -73.65 31.94
N ALA A 357 -1.77 -72.65 31.12
CA ALA A 357 -1.77 -71.24 31.54
C ALA A 357 -3.17 -70.75 31.95
N ARG A 358 -4.25 -71.34 31.43
CA ARG A 358 -5.63 -70.96 31.76
C ARG A 358 -6.10 -71.47 33.12
N HIS A 359 -5.41 -72.46 33.70
CA HIS A 359 -5.76 -72.98 35.01
C HIS A 359 -5.13 -72.15 36.12
N ALA A 360 -5.94 -71.84 37.13
CA ALA A 360 -5.48 -71.17 38.33
C ALA A 360 -4.52 -72.06 39.13
N ASP A 361 -3.69 -71.44 39.95
CA ASP A 361 -2.75 -72.15 40.82
C ASP A 361 -3.50 -73.12 41.75
N ALA A 362 -2.96 -74.33 41.90
CA ALA A 362 -3.52 -75.40 42.73
C ALA A 362 -5.02 -75.72 42.45
N SER A 363 -5.49 -75.52 41.21
CA SER A 363 -6.89 -75.75 40.83
C SER A 363 -7.22 -77.15 40.33
N LEU A 364 -6.19 -77.96 40.07
CA LEU A 364 -6.31 -79.32 39.55
C LEU A 364 -5.91 -80.35 40.59
N ASP A 365 -6.60 -81.48 40.57
CA ASP A 365 -6.31 -82.60 41.47
C ASP A 365 -5.23 -83.50 40.87
N GLY A 366 -5.16 -83.55 39.54
CA GLY A 366 -4.05 -84.16 38.84
C GLY A 366 -3.82 -83.62 37.43
N LEU A 367 -2.72 -84.07 36.83
CA LEU A 367 -2.33 -83.76 35.46
C LEU A 367 -1.81 -85.04 34.80
N ALA A 368 -2.25 -85.31 33.58
CA ALA A 368 -1.78 -86.45 32.80
C ALA A 368 -1.22 -85.98 31.46
N ALA A 369 0.03 -86.34 31.15
CA ALA A 369 0.67 -86.11 29.87
C ALA A 369 1.12 -87.45 29.28
N LEU A 370 0.51 -87.90 28.18
CA LEU A 370 0.77 -89.22 27.59
C LEU A 370 1.76 -89.23 26.42
N ALA A 371 1.96 -88.09 25.76
CA ALA A 371 3.04 -87.89 24.77
C ALA A 371 3.87 -86.64 25.09
N PRO A 372 4.59 -86.63 26.21
CA PRO A 372 5.32 -85.46 26.69
C PRO A 372 6.47 -85.05 25.76
N ALA A 373 7.02 -85.97 24.95
CA ALA A 373 8.04 -85.60 23.96
C ALA A 373 7.51 -84.53 22.99
N ALA A 374 6.21 -84.60 22.64
CA ALA A 374 5.57 -83.60 21.80
C ALA A 374 5.38 -82.27 22.55
N LEU A 375 5.01 -82.31 23.83
CA LEU A 375 4.92 -81.11 24.68
C LEU A 375 6.27 -80.38 24.77
N LEU A 376 7.35 -81.15 24.84
CA LEU A 376 8.70 -80.65 25.01
C LEU A 376 9.37 -80.14 23.73
N VAL A 377 8.67 -80.17 22.60
CA VAL A 377 9.09 -79.44 21.40
C VAL A 377 9.05 -77.93 21.65
N ASP A 378 8.01 -77.47 22.37
CA ASP A 378 7.80 -76.05 22.66
C ASP A 378 8.09 -75.69 24.14
N TRP A 379 8.40 -76.68 24.98
CA TRP A 379 8.74 -76.53 26.39
C TRP A 379 10.04 -77.22 26.79
N THR A 380 10.78 -76.60 27.71
CA THR A 380 11.83 -77.32 28.43
C THR A 380 11.20 -78.17 29.54
N LEU A 381 11.80 -79.31 29.84
CA LEU A 381 11.27 -80.21 30.87
C LEU A 381 11.16 -79.54 32.26
N PRO A 382 12.13 -78.71 32.71
CA PRO A 382 11.96 -77.93 33.94
C PRO A 382 10.80 -76.93 33.89
N ALA A 383 10.56 -76.29 32.73
CA ALA A 383 9.45 -75.35 32.58
C ALA A 383 8.09 -76.07 32.61
N PHE A 384 7.95 -77.20 31.93
CA PHE A 384 6.76 -78.06 32.03
C PHE A 384 6.53 -78.47 33.50
N ALA A 385 7.56 -78.96 34.19
CA ALA A 385 7.44 -79.42 35.56
C ALA A 385 7.03 -78.29 36.53
N ALA A 386 7.58 -77.08 36.34
CA ALA A 386 7.21 -75.91 37.13
C ALA A 386 5.74 -75.49 36.90
N GLU A 387 5.27 -75.49 35.65
CA GLU A 387 3.87 -75.17 35.34
C GLU A 387 2.91 -76.25 35.82
N ALA A 388 3.26 -77.53 35.65
CA ALA A 388 2.48 -78.65 36.17
C ALA A 388 2.32 -78.54 37.70
N ARG A 389 3.41 -78.23 38.40
CA ARG A 389 3.39 -77.99 39.84
C ARG A 389 2.55 -76.79 40.25
N ARG A 390 2.56 -75.71 39.45
CA ARG A 390 1.75 -74.52 39.71
C ARG A 390 0.26 -74.87 39.74
N VAL A 391 -0.22 -75.64 38.76
CA VAL A 391 -1.66 -75.92 38.61
C VAL A 391 -2.15 -77.09 39.46
N VAL A 392 -1.30 -78.06 39.79
CA VAL A 392 -1.66 -79.23 40.60
C VAL A 392 -1.66 -78.84 42.09
N ARG A 393 -2.75 -79.16 42.80
CA ARG A 393 -2.88 -78.87 44.22
C ARG A 393 -1.88 -79.68 45.07
N PRO A 394 -1.50 -79.20 46.27
CA PRO A 394 -0.71 -80.00 47.21
C PRO A 394 -1.35 -81.37 47.47
N GLY A 395 -0.56 -82.44 47.35
CA GLY A 395 -1.03 -83.82 47.46
C GLY A 395 -1.68 -84.41 46.20
N GLY A 396 -1.88 -83.59 45.15
CA GLY A 396 -2.31 -84.03 43.82
C GLY A 396 -1.26 -84.87 43.09
N ALA A 397 -1.60 -85.38 41.91
CA ALA A 397 -0.76 -86.33 41.18
C ALA A 397 -0.47 -85.90 39.74
N LEU A 398 0.76 -86.13 39.29
CA LEU A 398 1.22 -85.96 37.92
C LEU A 398 1.52 -87.33 37.32
N LEU A 399 0.85 -87.68 36.22
CA LEU A 399 1.20 -88.81 35.38
C LEU A 399 1.92 -88.30 34.13
N PHE A 400 3.12 -88.84 33.89
CA PHE A 400 3.95 -88.53 32.74
C PHE A 400 4.30 -89.84 32.03
N ALA A 401 3.57 -90.18 30.98
CA ALA A 401 3.72 -91.44 30.26
C ALA A 401 4.41 -91.23 28.92
N CYS A 402 5.30 -92.12 28.52
CA CYS A 402 5.96 -92.05 27.21
C CYS A 402 5.24 -92.95 26.19
N ALA A 403 3.98 -92.65 25.90
CA ALA A 403 3.21 -93.36 24.88
C ALA A 403 3.45 -92.79 23.48
N PRO A 404 3.37 -93.65 22.44
CA PRO A 404 3.27 -93.21 21.05
C PRO A 404 1.85 -92.69 20.76
N GLU A 405 1.46 -91.55 21.33
CA GLU A 405 0.16 -90.92 21.02
C GLU A 405 0.21 -90.17 19.68
N GLY A 406 -0.97 -89.82 19.15
CA GLY A 406 -1.11 -89.21 17.82
C GLY A 406 -0.30 -87.92 17.67
N VAL A 407 -0.19 -87.12 18.72
CA VAL A 407 0.60 -85.89 18.74
C VAL A 407 2.09 -86.18 18.51
N ALA A 408 2.65 -87.26 19.07
CA ALA A 408 4.04 -87.64 18.82
C ALA A 408 4.25 -88.11 17.37
N VAL A 409 3.30 -88.87 16.82
CA VAL A 409 3.33 -89.32 15.43
C VAL A 409 3.27 -88.11 14.47
N MET A 410 2.39 -87.14 14.76
CA MET A 410 2.27 -85.91 13.98
C MET A 410 3.57 -85.10 13.97
N HIS A 411 4.25 -84.96 15.11
CA HIS A 411 5.55 -84.26 15.16
C HIS A 411 6.65 -84.99 14.36
N ALA A 412 6.69 -86.32 14.43
CA ALA A 412 7.64 -87.12 13.66
C ALA A 412 7.41 -86.98 12.15
N LEU A 413 6.15 -86.99 11.69
CA LEU A 413 5.79 -86.79 10.28
C LEU A 413 6.14 -85.40 9.77
N ARG A 414 6.16 -84.39 10.64
CA ARG A 414 6.59 -83.01 10.33
C ARG A 414 8.11 -82.83 10.36
N ALA A 415 8.88 -83.93 10.42
CA ALA A 415 10.34 -83.93 10.55
C ALA A 415 10.86 -83.07 11.72
N ARG A 416 10.04 -82.84 12.75
CA ARG A 416 10.50 -82.22 13.99
C ARG A 416 11.08 -83.33 14.86
N PRO A 417 12.41 -83.34 15.13
CA PRO A 417 12.99 -84.37 15.97
C PRO A 417 12.37 -84.27 17.36
N LEU A 418 11.66 -85.32 17.76
CA LEU A 418 11.19 -85.42 19.13
C LEU A 418 12.39 -85.66 20.04
N PRO A 419 12.48 -84.96 21.18
CA PRO A 419 13.55 -85.23 22.14
C PRO A 419 13.40 -86.67 22.64
N SER A 420 14.51 -87.42 22.62
CA SER A 420 14.58 -88.71 23.32
C SER A 420 14.45 -88.47 24.82
N LEU A 421 13.37 -88.97 25.43
CA LEU A 421 13.15 -88.80 26.86
C LEU A 421 13.77 -89.98 27.61
N ASP A 422 14.83 -89.68 28.35
CA ASP A 422 15.35 -90.56 29.38
C ASP A 422 14.43 -90.46 30.61
N ILE A 423 13.71 -91.54 30.91
CA ILE A 423 12.72 -91.57 31.99
C ILE A 423 13.34 -91.32 33.37
N ASP A 424 14.60 -91.72 33.58
CA ASP A 424 15.27 -91.54 34.87
C ASP A 424 15.66 -90.06 35.05
N LEU A 425 16.08 -89.41 33.95
CA LEU A 425 16.28 -87.96 33.94
C LEU A 425 14.98 -87.20 34.20
N VAL A 426 13.87 -87.65 33.61
CA VAL A 426 12.55 -87.04 33.86
C VAL A 426 12.17 -87.17 35.34
N ALA A 427 12.35 -88.35 35.93
CA ALA A 427 12.09 -88.55 37.35
C ALA A 427 12.92 -87.61 38.23
N HIS A 428 14.20 -87.41 37.88
CA HIS A 428 15.08 -86.48 38.60
C HIS A 428 14.63 -85.02 38.47
N VAL A 429 14.18 -84.59 37.27
CA VAL A 429 13.67 -83.23 37.07
C VAL A 429 12.36 -83.00 37.82
N LEU A 430 11.45 -83.97 37.83
CA LEU A 430 10.21 -83.88 38.61
C LEU A 430 10.50 -83.78 40.11
N ALA A 431 11.43 -84.60 40.62
CA ALA A 431 11.86 -84.53 42.01
C ALA A 431 12.46 -83.15 42.36
N THR A 432 13.32 -82.62 41.48
CA THR A 432 13.94 -81.28 41.65
C THR A 432 12.89 -80.17 41.58
N ALA A 433 11.85 -80.33 40.77
CA ALA A 433 10.75 -79.37 40.68
C ALA A 433 9.86 -79.35 41.93
N GLY A 434 9.96 -80.34 42.82
CA GLY A 434 9.23 -80.40 44.10
C GLY A 434 8.17 -81.49 44.18
N PHE A 435 8.05 -82.35 43.16
CA PHE A 435 7.24 -83.56 43.27
C PHE A 435 7.96 -84.60 44.15
N VAL A 436 7.19 -85.32 44.96
CA VAL A 436 7.63 -86.40 45.84
C VAL A 436 7.06 -87.74 45.37
N ASP A 437 7.53 -88.84 45.97
CA ASP A 437 7.07 -90.20 45.67
C ASP A 437 7.13 -90.59 44.18
N VAL A 438 8.09 -90.07 43.40
CA VAL A 438 8.19 -90.37 41.96
C VAL A 438 8.37 -91.88 41.74
N ARG A 439 7.37 -92.54 41.15
CA ARG A 439 7.38 -93.99 40.86
C ARG A 439 7.31 -94.24 39.37
N ARG A 440 8.13 -95.18 38.92
CA ARG A 440 8.00 -95.76 37.58
C ARG A 440 6.86 -96.78 37.56
N ILE A 441 6.04 -96.70 36.53
CA ILE A 441 4.91 -97.57 36.26
C ILE A 441 5.02 -97.99 34.81
N ASP A 442 5.30 -99.26 34.57
CA ASP A 442 5.32 -99.81 33.22
C ASP A 442 3.93 -100.40 32.89
N ALA A 443 3.46 -100.14 31.68
CA ALA A 443 2.26 -100.78 31.15
C ALA A 443 2.52 -102.23 30.72
N ALA A 444 1.45 -102.96 30.39
CA ALA A 444 1.55 -104.36 29.96
C ALA A 444 2.39 -104.56 28.69
N ASP A 445 2.49 -103.53 27.85
CA ASP A 445 3.32 -103.52 26.63
C ASP A 445 4.76 -103.00 26.87
N GLY A 446 5.12 -102.72 28.12
CA GLY A 446 6.44 -102.21 28.51
C GLY A 446 6.61 -100.70 28.35
N SER A 447 5.56 -99.97 27.95
CA SER A 447 5.62 -98.50 27.85
C SER A 447 5.79 -97.90 29.25
N PRO A 448 6.85 -97.10 29.49
CA PRO A 448 7.11 -96.54 30.80
C PRO A 448 6.26 -95.29 31.05
N ALA A 449 5.83 -95.13 32.29
CA ALA A 449 5.25 -93.92 32.83
C ALA A 449 5.86 -93.59 34.19
N LEU A 450 5.81 -92.31 34.55
CA LEU A 450 6.13 -91.82 35.88
C LEU A 450 4.87 -91.28 36.53
N LEU A 451 4.67 -91.65 37.79
CA LEU A 451 3.63 -91.10 38.65
C LEU A 451 4.31 -90.38 39.81
N ALA A 452 4.02 -89.10 39.96
CA ALA A 452 4.68 -88.22 40.93
C ALA A 452 3.62 -87.43 41.72
N ARG A 453 3.85 -87.21 43.02
CA ARG A 453 2.87 -86.57 43.92
C ARG A 453 3.35 -85.17 44.22
N GLU A 454 2.49 -84.18 44.18
CA GLU A 454 2.89 -82.86 44.62
C GLU A 454 3.05 -82.83 46.15
N ALA A 455 4.17 -82.32 46.66
CA ALA A 455 4.43 -82.27 48.09
C ALA A 455 3.32 -81.49 48.83
N ALA A 456 2.84 -82.03 49.95
CA ALA A 456 1.99 -81.27 50.86
C ALA A 456 2.82 -80.09 51.40
N ARG A 457 2.36 -78.86 51.17
CA ARG A 457 3.02 -77.65 51.68
C ARG A 457 2.73 -77.44 53.16
#